data_AF-A0A2D6YD30-F1
#
_entry.id   AF-A0A2D6YD30-F1
#
_cell.length_a   1.000
_cell.length_b   1.000
_cell.length_c   1.000
_cell.angle_alpha   90.00
_cell.angle_beta   90.00
_cell.angle_gamma   90.00
#
_symmetry.space_group_name_H-M   'P 1'
#
loop_
_entity.id
_entity.type
_entity.pdbx_description
1 polymer ?
#
loop_
_entity_poly.entity_id
_entity_poly.type
_entity_poly.pdbx_seq_one_letter_code
_entity_poly.pdbx_strand_id
1 'polypeptide(L)'
;MMQLYDIELCIRLFKLMKNKIHVFRETSLQVVSDRFISSWIHHVMQHLQHHEYDIEVLIVDEEEGAIFNSRYRNKYGATNVLSFDTLTSGQMILCAPVILKEAQSLKKDVSEYWAFMLIHGTLHLCGYDHEDPKDAIKMETMEDIILQDYPIQ
;
A
#
# COMPACT_ATOMS: atom_id res chain seq x y z
N MET A 1 -23.42 32.02 7.50
CA MET A 1 -22.95 30.71 8.02
C MET A 1 -23.01 29.58 6.98
N MET A 2 -23.69 29.75 5.84
CA MET A 2 -23.82 28.73 4.78
C MET A 2 -22.67 28.72 3.75
N GLN A 3 -21.87 29.78 3.63
CA GLN A 3 -20.80 29.88 2.62
C GLN A 3 -19.46 29.23 3.00
N LEU A 4 -19.16 29.04 4.29
CA LEU A 4 -17.91 28.41 4.74
C LEU A 4 -17.93 26.88 4.58
N TYR A 5 -19.08 26.26 4.86
CA TYR A 5 -19.30 24.82 4.65
C TYR A 5 -19.18 24.42 3.17
N ASP A 6 -19.68 25.26 2.25
CA ASP A 6 -19.58 25.01 0.81
C ASP A 6 -18.14 25.09 0.30
N ILE A 7 -17.32 25.98 0.85
CA ILE A 7 -15.89 26.07 0.50
C ILE A 7 -15.14 24.86 1.04
N GLU A 8 -15.40 24.45 2.28
CA GLU A 8 -14.75 23.29 2.88
C GLU A 8 -15.16 21.98 2.17
N LEU A 9 -16.43 21.88 1.78
CA LEU A 9 -16.95 20.78 0.96
C LEU A 9 -16.34 20.81 -0.46
N CYS A 10 -16.25 21.97 -1.11
CA CYS A 10 -15.59 22.11 -2.41
C CYS A 10 -14.09 21.79 -2.35
N ILE A 11 -13.38 22.22 -1.30
CA ILE A 11 -11.97 21.84 -1.09
C ILE A 11 -11.86 20.33 -0.86
N ARG A 12 -12.77 19.73 -0.09
CA ARG A 12 -12.82 18.29 0.13
C ARG A 12 -13.11 17.52 -1.15
N LEU A 13 -14.07 17.97 -1.96
CA LEU A 13 -14.40 17.41 -3.27
C LEU A 13 -13.26 17.60 -4.28
N PHE A 14 -12.58 18.74 -4.28
CA PHE A 14 -11.43 19.00 -5.14
C PHE A 14 -10.20 18.16 -4.74
N LYS A 15 -9.97 17.96 -3.44
CA LYS A 15 -8.96 16.99 -2.93
C LYS A 15 -9.31 15.55 -3.32
N LEU A 16 -10.59 15.15 -3.25
CA LEU A 16 -11.05 13.83 -3.69
C LEU A 16 -10.82 13.59 -5.19
N MET A 17 -10.82 14.63 -6.02
CA MET A 17 -10.52 14.51 -7.46
C MET A 17 -9.03 14.23 -7.76
N LYS A 18 -8.12 14.41 -6.78
CA LYS A 18 -6.67 14.26 -6.95
C LYS A 18 -6.07 13.05 -6.23
N ASN A 19 -6.88 12.33 -5.44
CA ASN A 19 -6.48 11.15 -4.70
C ASN A 19 -7.14 9.93 -5.32
N LYS A 20 -6.42 9.24 -6.18
CA LYS A 20 -6.93 8.08 -6.91
C LYS A 20 -6.22 6.82 -6.44
N ILE A 21 -7.02 5.80 -6.16
CA ILE A 21 -6.53 4.46 -5.87
C ILE A 21 -7.34 3.53 -6.77
N HIS A 22 -6.64 2.83 -7.64
CA HIS A 22 -7.22 1.88 -8.59
C HIS A 22 -6.80 0.48 -8.17
N VAL A 23 -7.75 -0.36 -7.76
CA VAL A 23 -7.48 -1.74 -7.36
C VAL A 23 -7.87 -2.68 -8.50
N PHE A 24 -6.91 -3.49 -8.95
CA PHE A 24 -7.06 -4.52 -9.95
C PHE A 24 -6.75 -5.89 -9.33
N ARG A 25 -7.43 -6.94 -9.81
CA ARG A 25 -7.30 -8.29 -9.27
C ARG A 25 -7.17 -9.30 -10.41
N GLU A 26 -6.01 -9.93 -10.47
CA GLU A 26 -5.69 -11.07 -11.34
C GLU A 26 -5.50 -12.31 -10.46
N THR A 27 -6.43 -12.51 -9.53
CA THR A 27 -6.50 -13.66 -8.62
C THR A 27 -7.95 -13.89 -8.21
N SER A 28 -8.28 -15.16 -7.96
CA SER A 28 -9.56 -15.55 -7.35
C SER A 28 -9.60 -15.36 -5.83
N LEU A 29 -8.45 -15.12 -5.18
CA LEU A 29 -8.36 -14.98 -3.73
C LEU A 29 -8.87 -13.61 -3.28
N GLN A 30 -9.94 -13.63 -2.48
CA GLN A 30 -10.52 -12.43 -1.87
C GLN A 30 -10.13 -12.35 -0.40
N VAL A 31 -8.90 -11.91 -0.12
CA VAL A 31 -8.37 -11.86 1.25
C VAL A 31 -8.80 -10.60 2.00
N VAL A 32 -8.70 -9.45 1.35
CA VAL A 32 -9.11 -8.14 1.89
C VAL A 32 -9.93 -7.37 0.85
N SER A 33 -10.81 -6.47 1.30
CA SER A 33 -11.64 -5.64 0.41
C SER A 33 -10.87 -4.47 -0.21
N ASP A 34 -11.34 -3.94 -1.34
CA ASP A 34 -10.74 -2.75 -1.96
C ASP A 34 -10.84 -1.52 -1.04
N ARG A 35 -11.88 -1.46 -0.19
CA ARG A 35 -12.02 -0.44 0.85
C ARG A 35 -10.89 -0.53 1.87
N PHE A 36 -10.55 -1.74 2.32
CA PHE A 36 -9.45 -1.98 3.26
C PHE A 36 -8.12 -1.53 2.66
N ILE A 37 -7.87 -1.88 1.40
CA ILE A 37 -6.66 -1.47 0.67
C ILE A 37 -6.60 0.06 0.60
N SER A 38 -7.69 0.68 0.13
CA SER A 38 -7.75 2.12 -0.06
C SER A 38 -7.63 2.89 1.25
N SER A 39 -8.18 2.36 2.36
CA SER A 39 -8.14 3.03 3.66
C SER A 39 -6.73 3.06 4.24
N TRP A 40 -5.97 1.97 4.16
CA TRP A 40 -4.58 1.91 4.60
C TRP A 40 -3.64 2.79 3.76
N ILE A 41 -3.77 2.74 2.43
CA ILE A 41 -2.97 3.62 1.54
C ILE A 41 -3.29 5.10 1.85
N HIS A 42 -4.57 5.44 2.02
CA HIS A 42 -4.96 6.80 2.38
C HIS A 42 -4.38 7.22 3.73
N HIS A 43 -4.39 6.33 4.72
CA HIS A 43 -3.84 6.59 6.05
C HIS A 43 -2.34 6.89 6.00
N VAL A 44 -1.56 6.10 5.24
CA VAL A 44 -0.13 6.37 5.01
C VAL A 44 0.07 7.74 4.35
N MET A 45 -0.68 8.04 3.28
CA MET A 45 -0.58 9.30 2.56
C MET A 45 -0.94 10.51 3.43
N GLN A 46 -1.95 10.39 4.28
CA GLN A 46 -2.31 11.42 5.25
C GLN A 46 -1.19 11.65 6.27
N HIS A 47 -0.61 10.57 6.81
CA HIS A 47 0.48 10.65 7.77
C HIS A 47 1.71 11.35 7.19
N LEU A 48 2.03 11.07 5.92
CA LEU A 48 3.11 11.71 5.17
C LEU A 48 2.76 13.08 4.59
N GLN A 49 1.54 13.57 4.81
CA GLN A 49 1.04 14.85 4.29
C GLN A 49 1.06 14.95 2.75
N HIS A 50 0.96 13.82 2.04
CA HIS A 50 0.74 13.80 0.60
C HIS A 50 -0.74 14.06 0.30
N HIS A 51 -1.02 15.11 -0.47
CA HIS A 51 -2.38 15.57 -0.75
C HIS A 51 -2.87 15.27 -2.16
N GLU A 52 -2.01 14.73 -3.01
CA GLU A 52 -2.30 14.37 -4.40
C GLU A 52 -1.53 13.09 -4.72
N TYR A 53 -2.23 12.04 -5.14
CA TYR A 53 -1.61 10.76 -5.50
C TYR A 53 -2.51 9.94 -6.43
N ASP A 54 -1.89 9.09 -7.24
CA ASP A 54 -2.55 8.19 -8.19
C ASP A 54 -1.87 6.81 -8.12
N ILE A 55 -2.46 5.91 -7.34
CA ILE A 55 -1.85 4.60 -7.06
C ILE A 55 -2.66 3.50 -7.73
N GLU A 56 -1.97 2.67 -8.50
CA GLU A 56 -2.50 1.41 -8.97
C GLU A 56 -2.06 0.28 -8.04
N VAL A 57 -3.00 -0.53 -7.57
CA VAL A 57 -2.73 -1.73 -6.77
C VAL A 57 -3.18 -2.93 -7.57
N LEU A 58 -2.24 -3.78 -7.96
CA LEU A 58 -2.50 -5.03 -8.66
C LEU A 58 -2.31 -6.20 -7.70
N ILE A 59 -3.36 -6.97 -7.49
CA ILE A 59 -3.31 -8.18 -6.66
C ILE A 59 -3.25 -9.39 -7.57
N VAL A 60 -2.26 -10.26 -7.33
CA VAL A 60 -1.91 -11.37 -8.23
C VAL A 60 -1.73 -12.70 -7.49
N ASP A 61 -1.76 -13.79 -8.25
CA ASP A 61 -1.32 -15.11 -7.80
C ASP A 61 0.21 -15.29 -7.94
N GLU A 62 0.72 -16.47 -7.58
CA GLU A 62 2.17 -16.75 -7.56
C GLU A 62 2.79 -16.80 -8.96
N GLU A 63 2.04 -17.21 -9.97
CA GLU A 63 2.54 -17.29 -11.36
C GLU A 63 2.87 -15.90 -11.89
N GLU A 64 1.88 -15.00 -11.92
CA GLU A 64 2.06 -13.58 -12.27
C GLU A 64 3.08 -12.89 -11.35
N GLY A 65 3.01 -13.13 -10.04
CA GLY A 65 3.96 -12.57 -9.08
C GLY A 65 5.41 -12.96 -9.38
N ALA A 66 5.66 -14.22 -9.78
CA ALA A 66 6.98 -14.68 -10.18
C ALA A 66 7.45 -14.07 -11.50
N ILE A 67 6.54 -13.90 -12.47
CA ILE A 67 6.84 -13.21 -13.74
C ILE A 67 7.30 -11.78 -13.46
N PHE A 68 6.58 -11.03 -12.62
CA PHE A 68 6.95 -9.66 -12.27
C PHE A 68 8.28 -9.60 -11.50
N ASN A 69 8.49 -10.46 -10.51
CA ASN A 69 9.73 -10.47 -9.74
C ASN A 69 10.95 -10.81 -10.62
N SER A 70 10.80 -11.75 -11.55
CA SER A 70 11.85 -12.07 -12.52
C SER A 70 12.09 -10.89 -13.46
N ARG A 71 11.03 -10.29 -14.02
CA ARG A 71 11.14 -9.21 -15.00
C ARG A 71 11.81 -7.95 -14.42
N TYR A 72 11.46 -7.59 -13.19
CA TYR A 72 11.88 -6.31 -12.62
C TYR A 72 13.03 -6.40 -11.62
N ARG A 73 13.22 -7.55 -10.96
CA ARG A 73 14.32 -7.74 -9.99
C ARG A 73 15.33 -8.81 -10.39
N ASN A 74 15.13 -9.51 -11.52
CA ASN A 74 15.91 -10.68 -11.92
C ASN A 74 15.97 -11.76 -10.81
N LYS A 75 14.88 -11.91 -10.04
CA LYS A 75 14.76 -12.89 -8.94
C LYS A 75 13.77 -13.99 -9.30
N TYR A 76 14.11 -15.22 -8.91
CA TYR A 76 13.25 -16.38 -9.12
C TYR A 76 12.14 -16.46 -8.05
N GLY A 77 10.95 -16.92 -8.44
CA GLY A 77 9.79 -17.08 -7.58
C GLY A 77 9.04 -15.78 -7.30
N ALA A 78 7.81 -15.90 -6.78
CA ALA A 78 7.02 -14.76 -6.36
C ALA A 78 7.58 -14.11 -5.08
N THR A 79 7.26 -12.84 -4.87
CA THR A 79 7.52 -12.10 -3.63
C THR A 79 6.21 -11.48 -3.12
N ASN A 80 6.17 -11.10 -1.85
CA ASN A 80 4.98 -10.51 -1.23
C ASN A 80 4.53 -9.20 -1.88
N VAL A 81 5.44 -8.25 -2.07
CA VAL A 81 5.16 -6.93 -2.64
C VAL A 81 6.28 -6.46 -3.55
N LEU A 82 5.88 -5.74 -4.61
CA LEU A 82 6.75 -4.95 -5.48
C LEU A 82 6.13 -3.56 -5.61
N SER A 83 6.93 -2.52 -5.45
CA SER A 83 6.51 -1.13 -5.66
C SER A 83 7.33 -0.51 -6.79
N PHE A 84 6.65 0.13 -7.73
CA PHE A 84 7.20 0.75 -8.93
C PHE A 84 6.80 2.22 -9.01
N ASP A 85 7.69 3.03 -9.58
CA ASP A 85 7.52 4.47 -9.80
C ASP A 85 7.28 5.28 -8.50
N THR A 86 8.21 6.18 -8.18
CA THR A 86 8.22 6.91 -6.89
C THR A 86 7.74 8.36 -7.03
N LEU A 87 7.11 8.88 -5.96
CA LEU A 87 6.83 10.30 -5.59
C LEU A 87 5.36 10.74 -5.48
N THR A 88 4.37 9.98 -5.98
CA THR A 88 2.92 10.02 -5.64
C THR A 88 2.04 9.39 -6.73
N SER A 89 2.62 9.06 -7.88
CA SER A 89 1.98 8.23 -8.91
C SER A 89 2.80 6.97 -9.13
N GLY A 90 2.22 5.80 -8.90
CA GLY A 90 2.97 4.56 -9.00
C GLY A 90 2.11 3.31 -8.86
N GLN A 91 2.76 2.16 -9.02
CA GLN A 91 2.11 0.87 -9.04
C GLN A 91 2.66 -0.04 -7.94
N MET A 92 1.75 -0.68 -7.20
CA MET A 92 2.05 -1.69 -6.21
C MET A 92 1.49 -3.03 -6.67
N ILE A 93 2.34 -4.06 -6.72
CA ILE A 93 1.92 -5.43 -7.02
C ILE A 93 2.02 -6.25 -5.74
N LEU A 94 0.92 -6.87 -5.33
CA LEU A 94 0.81 -7.69 -4.11
C LEU A 94 0.47 -9.14 -4.49
N CYS A 95 1.28 -10.10 -4.06
CA CYS A 95 1.02 -11.51 -4.30
C CYS A 95 0.20 -12.10 -3.14
N ALA A 96 -1.10 -12.31 -3.35
CA ALA A 96 -2.01 -12.72 -2.28
C ALA A 96 -1.64 -14.07 -1.62
N PRO A 97 -1.28 -15.13 -2.38
CA PRO A 97 -0.86 -16.40 -1.78
C PRO A 97 0.41 -16.27 -0.93
N VAL A 98 1.40 -15.48 -1.36
CA VAL A 98 2.66 -15.29 -0.62
C VAL A 98 2.40 -14.57 0.70
N ILE A 99 1.64 -13.48 0.67
CA ILE A 99 1.28 -12.71 1.87
C ILE A 99 0.52 -13.61 2.87
N LEU A 100 -0.42 -14.44 2.39
CA LEU A 100 -1.13 -15.41 3.24
C LEU A 100 -0.20 -16.44 3.89
N LYS A 101 0.71 -17.03 3.11
CA LYS A 101 1.67 -18.03 3.59
C LYS A 101 2.62 -17.43 4.64
N GLU A 102 3.08 -16.21 4.42
CA GLU A 102 3.95 -15.49 5.37
C GLU A 102 3.21 -15.16 6.66
N ALA A 103 1.98 -14.63 6.58
CA ALA A 103 1.16 -14.35 7.76
C ALA A 103 0.97 -15.60 8.63
N GLN A 104 0.63 -16.74 8.00
CA GLN A 104 0.49 -18.03 8.69
C GLN A 104 1.81 -18.50 9.32
N SER A 105 2.92 -18.41 8.59
CA SER A 105 4.24 -18.86 9.05
C SER A 105 4.73 -18.03 10.25
N LEU A 106 4.44 -16.72 10.23
CA LEU A 106 4.75 -15.79 11.31
C LEU A 106 3.72 -15.79 12.44
N LYS A 107 2.62 -16.55 12.31
CA LYS A 107 1.48 -16.57 13.24
C LYS A 107 0.89 -15.17 13.48
N LYS A 108 0.89 -14.32 12.45
CA LYS A 108 0.25 -13.00 12.46
C LYS A 108 -1.19 -13.13 11.98
N ASP A 109 -2.06 -12.24 12.44
CA ASP A 109 -3.37 -12.12 11.83
C ASP A 109 -3.22 -11.74 10.34
N VAL A 110 -4.08 -12.30 9.50
CA VAL A 110 -3.99 -12.07 8.06
C VAL A 110 -4.25 -10.60 7.73
N SER A 111 -5.25 -9.98 8.34
CA SER A 111 -5.57 -8.57 8.09
C SER A 111 -4.46 -7.64 8.59
N GLU A 112 -3.86 -7.95 9.76
CA GLU A 112 -2.68 -7.24 10.27
C GLU A 112 -1.50 -7.30 9.31
N TYR A 113 -1.21 -8.49 8.77
CA TYR A 113 -0.08 -8.64 7.86
C TYR A 113 -0.33 -7.97 6.51
N TRP A 114 -1.58 -7.96 6.03
CA TRP A 114 -1.97 -7.19 4.85
C TRP A 114 -1.86 -5.69 5.08
N ALA A 115 -2.29 -5.18 6.24
CA ALA A 115 -2.10 -3.77 6.60
C ALA A 115 -0.61 -3.40 6.57
N PHE A 116 0.24 -4.22 7.19
CA PHE A 116 1.69 -4.03 7.18
C PHE A 116 2.26 -4.00 5.76
N MET A 117 1.87 -4.93 4.87
CA MET A 117 2.32 -4.94 3.47
C MET A 117 1.86 -3.72 2.67
N LEU A 118 0.65 -3.21 2.93
CA LEU A 118 0.15 -1.99 2.30
C LEU A 118 0.92 -0.76 2.77
N ILE A 119 1.23 -0.67 4.08
CA ILE A 119 2.05 0.39 4.64
C ILE A 119 3.45 0.35 4.02
N HIS A 120 4.11 -0.81 4.09
CA HIS A 120 5.44 -1.05 3.55
C HIS A 120 5.52 -0.68 2.06
N GLY A 121 4.60 -1.21 1.25
CA GLY A 121 4.54 -0.92 -0.18
C GLY A 121 4.32 0.57 -0.48
N THR A 122 3.48 1.24 0.31
CA THR A 122 3.18 2.68 0.12
C THR A 122 4.34 3.56 0.53
N LEU A 123 5.07 3.21 1.60
CA LEU A 123 6.29 3.89 2.02
C LEU A 123 7.36 3.85 0.92
N HIS A 124 7.54 2.69 0.28
CA HIS A 124 8.41 2.58 -0.91
C HIS A 124 7.97 3.52 -2.05
N LEU A 125 6.66 3.62 -2.35
CA LEU A 125 6.15 4.57 -3.35
C LEU A 125 6.44 6.04 -2.98
N CYS A 126 6.52 6.34 -1.68
CA CYS A 126 6.88 7.65 -1.15
C CYS A 126 8.40 7.88 -1.02
N GLY A 127 9.23 6.95 -1.49
CA GLY A 127 10.68 7.08 -1.51
C GLY A 127 11.40 6.71 -0.20
N TYR A 128 10.70 6.03 0.72
CA TYR A 128 11.37 5.33 1.82
C TYR A 128 12.02 4.06 1.28
N ASP A 129 13.15 3.67 1.85
CA ASP A 129 13.85 2.44 1.49
C ASP A 129 14.52 1.88 2.75
N HIS A 130 14.87 0.60 2.71
CA HIS A 130 15.49 -0.14 3.81
C HIS A 130 16.76 -0.90 3.36
N GLU A 131 17.42 -0.48 2.27
CA GLU A 131 18.69 -1.07 1.84
C GLU A 131 19.89 -0.67 2.73
N ASP A 132 19.95 0.58 3.21
CA ASP A 132 20.95 1.03 4.20
C ASP A 132 20.37 0.99 5.63
N PRO A 133 21.14 0.60 6.65
CA PRO A 133 20.66 0.53 8.04
C PRO A 133 20.02 1.81 8.58
N LYS A 134 20.49 3.00 8.16
CA LYS A 134 19.92 4.27 8.66
C LYS A 134 18.54 4.54 8.08
N ASP A 135 18.33 4.20 6.81
CA ASP A 135 17.05 4.40 6.14
C ASP A 135 16.06 3.30 6.54
N ALA A 136 16.55 2.07 6.75
CA ALA A 136 15.77 0.98 7.35
C ALA A 136 15.15 1.39 8.69
N ILE A 137 15.95 1.94 9.62
CA ILE A 137 15.44 2.40 10.93
C ILE A 137 14.33 3.44 10.77
N LYS A 138 14.47 4.39 9.82
CA LYS A 138 13.44 5.40 9.58
C LYS A 138 12.17 4.79 9.03
N MET A 139 12.29 3.87 8.08
CA MET A 139 11.16 3.19 7.45
C MET A 139 10.43 2.31 8.46
N GLU A 140 11.15 1.45 9.21
CA GLU A 140 10.59 0.58 10.25
C GLU A 140 9.88 1.39 11.34
N THR A 141 10.48 2.51 11.78
CA THR A 141 9.84 3.41 12.74
C THR A 141 8.53 3.99 12.18
N MET A 142 8.52 4.35 10.89
CA MET A 142 7.33 4.88 10.23
C MET A 142 6.25 3.80 10.07
N GLU A 143 6.62 2.56 9.75
CA GLU A 143 5.72 1.42 9.68
C GLU A 143 5.00 1.20 11.02
N ASP A 144 5.76 1.19 12.13
CA ASP A 144 5.22 1.00 13.47
C ASP A 144 4.27 2.13 13.90
N ILE A 145 4.65 3.39 13.66
CA ILE A 145 3.81 4.55 13.99
C ILE A 145 2.48 4.48 13.23
N ILE A 146 2.54 4.29 11.92
CA ILE A 146 1.34 4.28 11.07
C ILE A 146 0.41 3.12 11.44
N LEU A 147 0.98 1.94 11.73
CA LEU A 147 0.21 0.76 12.11
C LEU A 147 -0.48 0.93 13.47
N GLN A 148 0.17 1.58 14.45
CA GLN A 148 -0.41 1.82 15.77
C GLN A 148 -1.49 2.92 15.76
N ASP A 149 -1.35 3.91 14.87
CA ASP A 149 -2.26 5.05 14.77
C ASP A 149 -3.59 4.73 14.06
N TYR A 150 -3.75 3.53 13.51
CA TYR A 150 -4.95 3.13 12.78
C TYR A 150 -5.47 1.76 13.21
N PRO A 151 -6.65 1.68 13.85
CA PRO A 151 -7.21 0.39 14.22
C PRO A 151 -7.56 -0.41 12.96
N ILE A 152 -7.19 -1.70 12.99
CA ILE A 152 -7.59 -2.65 11.97
C ILE A 152 -9.12 -2.74 11.94
N GLN A 153 -9.71 -2.61 10.75
CA GLN A 153 -11.15 -2.53 10.51
C GLN A 153 -11.77 -3.87 10.15
#